data_AF-A0A848QSV8-F1
#
_entry.id   AF-A0A848QSV8-F1
#
_cell.length_a   1.000
_cell.length_b   1.000
_cell.length_c   1.000
_cell.angle_alpha   90.00
_cell.angle_beta   90.00
_cell.angle_gamma   90.00
#
_symmetry.space_group_name_H-M   'P 1'
#
loop_
_entity.id
_entity.type
_entity.pdbx_description
1 polymer ?
#
loop_
_entity_poly.entity_id
_entity_poly.type
_entity_poly.pdbx_seq_one_letter_code
_entity_poly.pdbx_strand_id
1 'polypeptide(L)'
;MQITSGLWGLRCGNKITVIPQYREVFDLCADRAAVRFEDGRTGVVDDSGTPLMVTDRCRRLRFLKGELLSVTKEDGSDCYTDLKTNR
;
A
#
# COMPACT_ATOMS: atom_id res chain seq x y z
N MET A 1 0.02 -0.15 -11.89
CA MET A 1 0.60 -0.62 -13.18
C MET A 1 2.11 -0.57 -13.07
N GLN A 2 2.83 -1.57 -13.58
CA GLN A 2 4.30 -1.56 -13.61
C GLN A 2 4.79 -0.95 -14.91
N ILE A 3 5.83 -0.12 -14.89
CA ILE A 3 6.48 0.38 -16.12
C ILE A 3 8.00 0.21 -16.08
N THR A 4 8.65 0.52 -17.20
CA THR A 4 10.01 0.20 -17.70
C THR A 4 11.16 0.18 -16.68
N SER A 5 11.06 0.85 -15.54
CA SER A 5 12.06 0.83 -14.45
C SER A 5 11.85 -0.27 -13.39
N GLY A 6 10.75 -1.04 -13.47
CA GLY A 6 10.35 -2.03 -12.48
C GLY A 6 9.48 -1.47 -11.34
N LEU A 7 9.30 -0.14 -11.27
CA LEU A 7 8.43 0.52 -10.31
C LEU A 7 6.96 0.52 -10.75
N TRP A 8 6.08 0.66 -9.76
CA TRP A 8 4.64 0.70 -9.88
C TRP A 8 4.10 2.10 -9.69
N GLY A 9 3.18 2.50 -10.58
CA GLY A 9 2.31 3.67 -10.42
C GLY A 9 0.86 3.24 -10.16
N LEU A 10 0.01 4.20 -9.80
CA LEU A 10 -1.43 3.98 -9.59
C LEU A 10 -2.24 4.56 -10.75
N ARG A 11 -3.37 3.92 -11.02
CA ARG A 11 -4.35 4.39 -12.00
C ARG A 11 -5.74 4.24 -11.41
N CYS A 12 -6.60 5.22 -11.66
CA CYS A 12 -8.02 5.16 -11.40
C CYS A 12 -8.74 5.14 -12.76
N GLY A 13 -9.37 4.01 -13.08
CA GLY A 13 -9.89 3.76 -14.42
C GLY A 13 -8.79 3.87 -15.49
N ASN A 14 -9.01 4.76 -16.46
CA ASN A 14 -8.07 5.01 -17.58
C ASN A 14 -7.07 6.14 -17.27
N LYS A 15 -7.17 6.79 -16.12
CA LYS A 15 -6.30 7.90 -15.73
C LYS A 15 -5.18 7.38 -14.83
N ILE A 16 -3.93 7.66 -15.21
CA ILE A 16 -2.79 7.51 -14.29
C ILE A 16 -2.93 8.59 -13.22
N THR A 17 -3.04 8.18 -11.96
CA THR A 17 -3.17 9.09 -10.82
C THR A 17 -1.85 9.30 -10.11
N VAL A 18 -0.97 8.29 -10.13
CA VAL A 18 0.35 8.34 -9.52
C VAL A 18 1.37 7.80 -10.50
N ILE A 19 2.38 8.61 -10.81
CA ILE A 19 3.53 8.17 -11.61
C ILE A 19 4.27 7.03 -10.89
N PRO A 20 5.00 6.16 -11.60
CA PRO A 20 5.68 5.05 -10.96
C PRO A 20 6.70 5.49 -9.94
N GLN A 21 6.48 5.10 -8.69
CA GLN A 21 7.36 5.41 -7.55
C GLN A 21 7.33 4.35 -6.45
N TYR A 22 6.45 3.35 -6.57
CA TYR A 22 6.35 2.27 -5.59
C TYR A 22 7.15 1.06 -6.06
N ARG A 23 7.90 0.43 -5.16
CA ARG A 23 8.57 -0.84 -5.46
C ARG A 23 7.58 -1.97 -5.65
N GLU A 24 6.45 -1.90 -4.94
CA GLU A 24 5.40 -2.91 -4.99
C GLU A 24 4.06 -2.29 -4.62
N VAL A 25 2.99 -2.82 -5.20
CA VAL A 25 1.61 -2.58 -4.78
C VAL A 25 1.07 -3.92 -4.28
N PHE A 26 0.86 -4.03 -2.98
CA PHE A 26 0.47 -5.28 -2.33
C PHE A 26 -1.00 -5.61 -2.53
N ASP A 27 -1.86 -4.59 -2.42
CA ASP A 27 -3.31 -4.73 -2.45
C ASP A 27 -3.98 -3.40 -2.81
N LEU A 28 -5.20 -3.48 -3.33
CA LEU A 28 -6.02 -2.34 -3.74
C LEU A 28 -7.42 -2.48 -3.15
N CYS A 29 -7.93 -1.42 -2.54
CA CYS A 29 -9.28 -1.39 -2.01
C CYS A 29 -9.89 -0.01 -2.19
N ALA A 30 -10.99 0.07 -2.95
CA ALA A 30 -11.66 1.32 -3.29
C ALA A 30 -10.68 2.38 -3.85
N ASP A 31 -10.53 3.50 -3.15
CA ASP A 31 -9.66 4.63 -3.44
C ASP A 31 -8.29 4.55 -2.74
N ARG A 32 -7.89 3.37 -2.25
CA ARG A 32 -6.65 3.18 -1.51
C ARG A 32 -5.79 2.07 -2.07
N ALA A 33 -4.48 2.23 -1.89
CA ALA A 33 -3.49 1.23 -2.25
C ALA A 33 -2.56 0.94 -1.07
N ALA A 34 -2.30 -0.33 -0.83
CA ALA A 34 -1.24 -0.76 0.07
C ALA A 34 0.04 -0.95 -0.74
N VAL A 35 1.11 -0.25 -0.37
CA VAL A 35 2.31 -0.11 -1.22
C VAL A 35 3.60 -0.31 -0.42
N ARG A 36 4.66 -0.60 -1.16
CA ARG A 36 6.05 -0.47 -0.70
C ARG A 36 6.68 0.74 -1.37
N PHE A 37 7.12 1.70 -0.57
CA PHE A 37 7.80 2.91 -1.02
C PHE A 37 9.21 2.60 -1.53
N GLU A 38 9.83 3.56 -2.20
CA GLU A 38 11.19 3.43 -2.75
C GLU A 38 12.26 3.25 -1.65
N ASP A 39 12.06 3.84 -0.46
CA ASP A 39 12.92 3.67 0.71
C ASP A 39 12.76 2.29 1.41
N GLY A 40 11.80 1.50 0.93
CA GLY A 40 11.47 0.16 1.41
C GLY A 40 10.46 0.12 2.55
N ARG A 41 10.05 1.26 3.13
CA ARG A 41 8.91 1.29 4.06
C ARG A 41 7.63 0.88 3.36
N THR A 42 6.63 0.49 4.13
CA THR A 42 5.33 0.12 3.58
C THR A 42 4.23 1.01 4.16
N GLY A 43 3.08 1.04 3.51
CA GLY A 43 1.99 1.87 3.99
C GLY A 43 0.76 1.82 3.10
N VAL A 44 -0.21 2.63 3.47
CA VAL A 44 -1.44 2.85 2.71
C VAL A 44 -1.43 4.27 2.17
N VAL A 45 -1.72 4.40 0.88
CA VAL A 45 -1.90 5.68 0.19
C VAL A 45 -3.32 5.79 -0.35
N ASP A 46 -3.81 7.02 -0.51
CA ASP A 46 -5.03 7.30 -1.27
C ASP A 46 -4.80 7.23 -2.79
N ASP A 47 -5.83 7.56 -3.56
CA ASP A 47 -5.83 7.49 -5.03
C ASP A 47 -4.87 8.50 -5.68
N SER A 48 -4.52 9.57 -4.97
CA SER A 48 -3.54 10.59 -5.33
C SER A 48 -2.10 10.21 -4.94
N GLY A 49 -1.93 9.12 -4.20
CA GLY A 49 -0.64 8.67 -3.67
C GLY A 49 -0.24 9.33 -2.35
N THR A 50 -1.14 10.07 -1.71
CA THR A 50 -0.88 10.70 -0.41
C THR A 50 -0.89 9.62 0.68
N PRO A 51 0.15 9.53 1.53
CA PRO A 51 0.17 8.56 2.62
C PRO A 51 -0.94 8.81 3.65
N LEU A 52 -1.76 7.78 3.88
CA LEU A 52 -2.76 7.72 4.95
C LEU A 52 -2.19 7.05 6.22
N MET A 53 -1.28 6.08 6.01
CA MET A 53 -0.56 5.37 7.06
C MET A 53 0.81 4.96 6.51
N VAL A 54 1.86 5.10 7.33
CA VAL A 54 3.20 4.59 7.03
C VAL A 54 3.64 3.70 8.18
N THR A 55 4.19 2.54 7.85
CA THR A 55 4.78 1.60 8.80
C THR A 55 6.18 1.22 8.33
N ASP A 56 6.91 0.52 9.20
CA ASP A 56 8.22 -0.03 8.87
C ASP A 56 8.10 -1.13 7.81
N ARG A 57 9.24 -1.74 7.47
CA ARG A 57 9.28 -2.81 6.48
C ARG A 57 8.44 -4.00 6.93
N CYS A 58 7.54 -4.45 6.06
CA CYS A 58 6.79 -5.68 6.24
C CYS A 58 6.73 -6.44 4.93
N ARG A 59 6.51 -7.75 5.03
CA ARG A 59 6.48 -8.66 3.89
C ARG A 59 5.24 -8.45 3.03
N ARG A 60 4.10 -8.13 3.63
CA ARG A 60 2.84 -7.92 2.92
C ARG A 60 1.88 -7.03 3.73
N LEU A 61 1.09 -6.26 2.99
CA LEU A 61 -0.10 -5.58 3.49
C LEU A 61 -1.34 -6.11 2.76
N ARG A 62 -2.46 -6.26 3.46
CA ARG A 62 -3.75 -6.67 2.85
C ARG A 62 -4.91 -5.95 3.51
N PHE A 63 -5.81 -5.40 2.68
CA PHE A 63 -7.06 -4.85 3.16
C PHE A 63 -8.03 -5.97 3.54
N LEU A 64 -8.65 -5.83 4.72
CA LEU A 64 -9.69 -6.70 5.22
C LEU A 64 -11.01 -5.94 5.33
N LYS A 65 -12.09 -6.65 5.65
CA LYS A 65 -13.39 -6.02 5.90
C LYS A 65 -13.32 -5.07 7.10
N GLY A 66 -14.15 -4.03 7.07
CA GLY A 66 -14.35 -3.15 8.21
C GLY A 66 -13.17 -2.22 8.51
N GLU A 67 -12.47 -1.72 7.49
CA GLU A 67 -11.31 -0.83 7.62
C GLU A 67 -10.10 -1.46 8.34
N LEU A 68 -10.02 -2.78 8.40
CA LEU A 68 -8.87 -3.49 8.96
C LEU A 68 -7.78 -3.69 7.91
N LEU A 69 -6.54 -3.55 8.31
CA LEU A 69 -5.34 -3.86 7.54
C LEU A 69 -4.58 -4.99 8.22
N SER A 70 -4.34 -6.08 7.50
CA SER A 70 -3.41 -7.12 7.92
C SER A 70 -2.00 -6.74 7.49
N VAL A 71 -1.06 -6.84 8.43
CA VAL A 71 0.37 -6.61 8.25
C VAL A 71 1.09 -7.92 8.52
N THR A 72 1.61 -8.56 7.48
CA THR A 72 2.49 -9.72 7.62
C THR A 72 3.92 -9.22 7.74
N LYS A 73 4.52 -9.45 8.91
CA LYS A 73 5.90 -9.09 9.21
C LYS A 73 6.88 -10.00 8.46
N GLU A 74 8.16 -9.62 8.46
CA GLU A 74 9.22 -10.40 7.81
C GLU A 74 9.41 -11.79 8.43
N ASP A 75 9.15 -11.94 9.74
CA ASP A 75 9.15 -13.23 10.44
C ASP A 75 7.93 -14.12 10.12
N GLY A 76 7.01 -13.62 9.29
CA GLY A 76 5.79 -14.33 8.90
C GLY A 76 4.64 -14.21 9.90
N SER A 77 4.82 -13.50 11.02
CA SER A 77 3.73 -13.22 11.95
C SER A 77 2.80 -12.13 11.39
N ASP A 78 1.51 -12.24 11.69
CA ASP A 78 0.51 -11.27 11.30
C ASP A 78 0.12 -10.38 12.48
N CYS A 79 -0.02 -9.08 12.24
CA CYS A 79 -0.73 -8.16 13.11
C CYS A 79 -1.81 -7.41 12.32
N TYR A 80 -2.76 -6.82 13.04
CA TYR A 80 -3.89 -6.12 12.45
C TYR A 80 -3.91 -4.68 12.93
N THR A 81 -4.19 -3.75 12.03
CA THR A 81 -4.34 -2.33 12.33
C THR A 81 -5.69 -1.86 11.82
N ASP A 82 -6.43 -1.15 12.66
CA ASP A 82 -7.65 -0.45 12.26
C ASP A 82 -7.28 0.89 11.61
N LEU A 83 -7.66 1.06 10.34
CA LEU A 83 -7.29 2.24 9.54
C LEU A 83 -8.06 3.50 9.95
N LYS A 84 -9.16 3.41 10.71
CA LYS A 84 -9.85 4.59 11.25
C LYS A 84 -9.10 5.17 12.44
N THR A 85 -8.54 4.29 13.26
CA THR A 85 -7.90 4.66 14.53
C THR A 85 -6.38 4.62 14.49
N ASN A 86 -5.79 4.11 13.41
CA ASN A 86 -4.35 3.85 13.26
C ASN A 86 -3.77 3.09 14.46
N ARG A 87 -4.53 2.11 14.98
CA ARG A 87 -4.18 1.30 16.15
C ARG A 87 -4.25 -0.18 15.86
#